data_AF-A0A645BS61-F1
#
_entry.id   AF-A0A645BS61-F1
#
_cell.length_a   1.000
_cell.length_b   1.000
_cell.length_c   1.000
_cell.angle_alpha   90.00
_cell.angle_beta   90.00
_cell.angle_gamma   90.00
#
_symmetry.space_group_name_H-M   'P 1'
#
loop_
_entity.id
_entity.type
_entity.pdbx_description
1 polymer ?
#
loop_
_entity_poly.entity_id
_entity_poly.type
_entity_poly.pdbx_seq_one_letter_code
_entity_poly.pdbx_strand_id
1 'polypeptide(L)'
;MFGASVFGFGGVKALSMLFLLAALAITAREIVKDIEDMVGDSQEGADTLPLRIGAKKAGYLAVLIGLLAVILSPLPYLMSILGSRYLYLVSLADLGFLAAIIQLLIRNNPTKSSKMFKIAMFFALIAFIAGV
;
A
#
# COMPACT_ATOMS: atom_id res chain seq x y z
N MET A 1 -4.66 -4.43 21.06
CA MET A 1 -4.22 -3.07 21.48
C MET A 1 -3.39 -3.16 22.77
N PHE A 2 -2.17 -3.72 22.75
CA PHE A 2 -1.39 -3.90 23.99
C PHE A 2 -0.06 -3.11 24.05
N GLY A 3 0.58 -2.79 22.92
CA GLY A 3 1.85 -2.02 22.94
C GLY A 3 1.69 -0.49 23.02
N ALA A 4 0.59 0.07 22.49
CA ALA A 4 0.40 1.52 22.34
C ALA A 4 0.24 2.28 23.65
N SER A 5 -0.53 1.69 24.58
CA SER A 5 -1.00 2.35 25.80
C SER A 5 0.11 2.59 26.81
N VAL A 6 1.22 1.85 26.70
CA VAL A 6 2.39 1.98 27.58
C VAL A 6 3.19 3.26 27.28
N PHE A 7 3.13 3.78 26.05
CA PHE A 7 3.87 4.98 25.61
C PHE A 7 3.04 6.27 25.60
N GLY A 8 1.81 6.26 26.13
CA GLY A 8 0.93 7.43 26.20
C GLY A 8 0.34 7.86 24.85
N PHE A 9 -0.26 9.07 24.81
CA PHE A 9 -0.95 9.61 23.61
C PHE A 9 -0.07 9.68 22.35
N GLY A 10 1.25 9.86 22.51
CA GLY A 10 2.21 9.86 21.39
C GLY A 10 2.32 8.49 20.70
N GLY A 11 2.37 7.40 21.49
CA GLY A 11 2.42 6.03 20.96
C GLY A 11 1.14 5.61 20.24
N VAL A 12 -0.02 6.03 20.76
CA VAL A 12 -1.32 5.80 20.10
C VAL A 12 -1.38 6.52 18.75
N LYS A 13 -0.92 7.77 18.69
CA LYS A 13 -0.89 8.57 17.44
C LYS A 13 0.03 7.93 16.39
N ALA A 14 1.22 7.50 16.81
CA ALA A 14 2.16 6.78 15.95
C ALA A 14 1.53 5.52 15.35
N LEU A 15 0.98 4.64 16.19
CA LEU A 15 0.37 3.40 15.74
C LEU A 15 -0.85 3.62 14.84
N SER A 16 -1.66 4.64 15.11
CA SER A 16 -2.79 5.00 14.24
C SER A 16 -2.33 5.43 12.84
N MET A 17 -1.24 6.18 12.74
CA MET A 17 -0.66 6.60 11.47
C MET A 17 -0.10 5.41 10.69
N LEU A 18 0.65 4.54 11.38
CA LEU A 18 1.20 3.31 10.80
C LEU A 18 0.09 2.38 10.30
N PHE A 19 -0.97 2.22 11.10
CA PHE A 19 -2.15 1.45 10.74
C PHE A 19 -2.82 2.02 9.49
N LEU A 20 -3.01 3.34 9.42
CA LEU A 20 -3.60 3.99 8.25
C LEU A 20 -2.78 3.75 6.98
N LEU A 21 -1.45 3.93 7.06
CA LEU A 21 -0.55 3.69 5.93
C LEU A 21 -0.60 2.23 5.46
N ALA A 22 -0.55 1.29 6.41
CA ALA A 22 -0.64 -0.14 6.11
C ALA A 22 -2.00 -0.50 5.49
N ALA A 23 -3.10 0.03 6.03
CA ALA A 23 -4.44 -0.20 5.50
C ALA A 23 -4.55 0.28 4.05
N LEU A 24 -4.12 1.51 3.75
CA LEU A 24 -4.13 2.05 2.38
C LEU A 24 -3.29 1.18 1.42
N ALA A 25 -2.07 0.83 1.82
CA ALA A 25 -1.18 -0.01 1.03
C ALA A 25 -1.77 -1.40 0.72
N ILE A 26 -2.36 -2.04 1.73
CA ILE A 26 -2.98 -3.37 1.60
C ILE A 26 -4.22 -3.27 0.71
N THR A 27 -5.10 -2.30 0.93
CA THR A 27 -6.29 -2.10 0.11
C THR A 27 -5.94 -1.87 -1.36
N ALA A 28 -4.95 -1.02 -1.65
CA ALA A 28 -4.48 -0.82 -3.02
C ALA A 28 -4.01 -2.13 -3.66
N ARG A 29 -3.21 -2.92 -2.93
CA ARG A 29 -2.72 -4.23 -3.41
C ARG A 29 -3.85 -5.23 -3.64
N GLU A 30 -4.82 -5.32 -2.73
CA GLU A 30 -5.96 -6.23 -2.88
C GLU A 30 -6.75 -5.92 -4.12
N ILE A 31 -7.05 -4.64 -4.39
CA ILE A 31 -7.74 -4.26 -5.63
C ILE A 31 -6.91 -4.67 -6.87
N VAL A 32 -5.58 -4.50 -6.86
CA VAL A 32 -4.72 -4.94 -7.98
C VAL A 32 -4.72 -6.46 -8.14
N LYS A 33 -4.72 -7.20 -7.04
CA LYS A 33 -4.79 -8.66 -7.05
C LYS A 33 -6.14 -9.13 -7.59
N ASP A 34 -7.25 -8.52 -7.16
CA ASP A 34 -8.58 -8.85 -7.67
C ASP A 34 -8.67 -8.57 -9.19
N ILE A 35 -7.97 -7.55 -9.70
CA ILE A 35 -7.88 -7.29 -11.16
C ILE A 35 -7.09 -8.40 -11.86
N GLU A 36 -6.01 -8.90 -11.24
CA GLU A 36 -5.22 -10.02 -11.76
C GLU A 36 -6.04 -11.31 -11.83
N ASP A 37 -6.86 -11.55 -10.81
CA ASP A 37 -7.61 -12.80 -10.62
C ASP A 37 -9.00 -12.77 -11.32
N MET A 38 -9.40 -11.65 -11.93
CA MET A 38 -10.70 -11.44 -12.59
C MET A 38 -11.18 -12.58 -13.50
N VAL A 39 -10.28 -13.16 -14.32
CA VAL A 39 -10.65 -14.22 -15.26
C VAL A 39 -10.99 -15.51 -14.52
N GLY A 40 -10.27 -15.83 -13.45
CA GLY A 40 -10.55 -16.97 -12.58
C GLY A 40 -11.82 -16.74 -11.76
N ASP A 41 -11.92 -15.58 -11.11
CA ASP A 41 -13.07 -15.18 -10.30
C ASP A 41 -14.38 -15.24 -11.09
N SER A 42 -14.36 -14.84 -12.37
CA SER A 42 -15.53 -14.90 -13.25
C SER A 42 -15.97 -16.32 -13.55
N GLN A 43 -15.05 -17.29 -13.62
CA GLN A 43 -15.35 -18.69 -13.89
C GLN A 43 -15.88 -19.40 -12.64
N GLU A 44 -15.43 -18.96 -11.47
CA GLU A 44 -15.87 -19.48 -10.17
C GLU A 44 -17.15 -18.80 -9.65
N GLY A 45 -17.63 -17.76 -10.32
CA GLY A 45 -18.86 -17.04 -9.95
C GLY A 45 -18.68 -16.12 -8.74
N ALA A 46 -17.44 -15.67 -8.46
CA ALA A 46 -17.16 -14.72 -7.39
C ALA A 46 -17.65 -13.30 -7.73
N ASP A 47 -18.05 -12.52 -6.71
CA ASP A 47 -18.45 -11.12 -6.86
C ASP A 47 -17.36 -10.18 -6.34
N THR A 48 -16.32 -9.93 -7.17
CA THR A 48 -15.21 -9.03 -6.82
C THR A 48 -15.43 -7.61 -7.36
N LEU A 49 -14.80 -6.62 -6.73
CA LEU A 49 -14.93 -5.22 -7.15
C LEU A 49 -14.64 -5.03 -8.66
N PRO A 50 -13.54 -5.58 -9.21
CA PRO A 50 -13.21 -5.41 -10.63
C PRO A 50 -14.21 -6.08 -11.58
N LEU A 51 -14.89 -7.15 -11.15
CA LEU A 51 -15.98 -7.79 -11.89
C LEU A 51 -17.21 -6.88 -12.00
N ARG A 52 -17.51 -6.11 -10.95
CA ARG A 52 -18.68 -5.20 -10.92
C ARG A 52 -18.46 -3.90 -11.67
N ILE A 53 -17.30 -3.25 -11.47
CA ILE A 53 -17.03 -1.91 -12.01
C ILE A 53 -16.08 -1.90 -13.23
N GLY A 54 -15.48 -3.06 -13.54
CA GLY A 54 -14.49 -3.24 -14.61
C GLY A 54 -13.05 -2.98 -14.15
N ALA A 55 -12.10 -3.73 -14.73
CA ALA A 55 -10.67 -3.67 -14.45
C ALA A 55 -10.09 -2.24 -14.47
N LYS A 56 -10.50 -1.41 -15.43
CA LYS A 56 -9.99 -0.03 -15.56
C LYS A 56 -10.41 0.86 -14.38
N LYS A 57 -11.68 0.81 -13.97
CA LYS A 57 -12.18 1.65 -12.86
C LYS A 57 -11.60 1.19 -11.52
N ALA A 58 -11.53 -0.13 -11.31
CA ALA A 58 -10.83 -0.70 -10.16
C ALA A 58 -9.35 -0.30 -10.14
N GLY A 59 -8.68 -0.32 -11.29
CA GLY A 59 -7.29 0.13 -11.42
C GLY A 59 -7.10 1.58 -11.02
N TYR A 60 -7.95 2.50 -11.50
CA TYR A 60 -7.90 3.91 -11.08
C TYR A 60 -8.11 4.08 -9.57
N LEU A 61 -9.00 3.30 -8.95
CA LEU A 61 -9.20 3.33 -7.51
C LEU A 61 -7.95 2.85 -6.74
N ALA A 62 -7.34 1.75 -7.19
CA ALA A 62 -6.09 1.25 -6.61
C ALA A 62 -4.96 2.28 -6.70
N VAL A 63 -4.84 2.96 -7.83
CA VAL A 63 -3.86 4.04 -8.02
C VAL A 63 -4.14 5.21 -7.08
N LEU A 64 -5.39 5.65 -6.96
CA LEU A 64 -5.76 6.74 -6.06
C LEU A 64 -5.38 6.43 -4.61
N ILE A 65 -5.74 5.22 -4.13
CA ILE A 65 -5.41 4.77 -2.77
C ILE A 65 -3.90 4.63 -2.58
N GLY A 66 -3.19 4.07 -3.56
CA GLY A 66 -1.73 3.93 -3.52
C GLY A 66 -1.02 5.28 -3.48
N LEU A 67 -1.47 6.26 -4.29
CA LEU A 67 -0.93 7.62 -4.26
C LEU A 67 -1.20 8.31 -2.93
N LEU A 68 -2.38 8.12 -2.33
CA LEU A 68 -2.65 8.62 -0.98
C LEU A 68 -1.68 8.01 0.04
N ALA A 69 -1.38 6.71 -0.05
CA ALA A 69 -0.38 6.08 0.82
C ALA A 69 1.02 6.70 0.66
N VAL A 70 1.46 6.96 -0.58
CA VAL A 70 2.75 7.60 -0.89
C VAL A 70 2.80 9.04 -0.37
N ILE A 71 1.74 9.82 -0.56
CA ILE A 71 1.70 11.22 -0.09
C ILE A 71 1.72 11.29 1.44
N LEU A 72 1.07 10.32 2.11
CA LEU A 72 1.03 10.24 3.56
C LEU A 72 2.27 9.58 4.16
N SER A 73 3.09 8.86 3.38
CA SER A 73 4.28 8.14 3.85
C SER A 73 5.33 9.01 4.57
N PRO A 74 5.52 10.31 4.29
CA PRO A 74 6.50 11.13 5.00
C PRO A 74 6.00 11.66 6.37
N LEU A 75 4.70 11.56 6.65
CA LEU A 75 4.10 12.10 7.90
C LEU A 75 4.73 11.53 9.17
N PRO A 76 4.98 10.21 9.30
CA PRO A 76 5.65 9.67 10.48
C PRO A 76 7.02 10.31 10.77
N TYR A 77 7.78 10.68 9.72
CA TYR A 77 9.03 11.41 9.88
C TYR A 77 8.79 12.87 10.28
N LEU A 78 7.88 13.57 9.61
CA LEU A 78 7.55 14.98 9.90
C LEU A 78 7.00 15.18 11.33
N MET A 79 6.30 14.18 11.85
CA MET A 79 5.79 14.16 13.21
C MET A 79 6.85 13.73 14.24
N SER A 80 8.10 13.53 13.82
CA SER A 80 9.20 13.04 14.66
C SER A 80 8.91 11.70 15.36
N ILE A 81 8.08 10.87 14.73
CA ILE A 81 7.74 9.52 15.23
C ILE A 81 8.83 8.53 14.81
N LEU A 82 9.34 8.65 13.57
CA LEU A 82 10.37 7.77 13.01
C LEU A 82 11.58 8.58 12.55
N GLY A 83 12.76 7.98 12.65
CA GLY A 83 14.04 8.64 12.30
C GLY A 83 14.28 8.79 10.79
N SER A 84 15.38 9.44 10.42
CA SER A 84 15.76 9.64 9.01
C SER A 84 15.99 8.34 8.22
N ARG A 85 16.36 7.24 8.90
CA ARG A 85 16.50 5.90 8.29
C ARG A 85 15.19 5.40 7.68
N TYR A 86 14.06 5.67 8.35
CA TYR A 86 12.74 5.38 7.81
C TYR A 86 12.50 6.11 6.49
N LEU A 87 12.84 7.39 6.41
CA LEU A 87 12.62 8.21 5.22
C LEU A 87 13.35 7.65 3.97
N TYR A 88 14.59 7.20 4.15
CA TYR A 88 15.34 6.58 3.04
C TYR A 88 14.68 5.27 2.57
N LEU A 89 14.28 4.40 3.49
CA LEU A 89 13.71 3.10 3.13
C LEU A 89 12.27 3.22 2.60
N VAL A 90 11.46 4.13 3.16
CA VAL A 90 10.10 4.37 2.68
C VAL A 90 10.12 4.99 1.28
N SER A 91 11.11 5.84 0.97
CA SER A 91 11.26 6.38 -0.39
C SER A 91 11.52 5.28 -1.44
N LEU A 92 12.26 4.22 -1.08
CA LEU A 92 12.45 3.05 -1.95
C LEU A 92 11.15 2.27 -2.14
N ALA A 93 10.35 2.13 -1.07
CA ALA A 93 9.03 1.51 -1.15
C ALA A 93 8.09 2.31 -2.05
N ASP A 94 8.06 3.64 -1.91
CA ASP A 94 7.22 4.55 -2.71
C ASP A 94 7.57 4.49 -4.19
N LEU A 95 8.87 4.43 -4.53
CA LEU A 95 9.31 4.19 -5.92
C LEU A 95 8.78 2.85 -6.45
N GLY A 96 8.79 1.80 -5.63
CA GLY A 96 8.20 0.50 -5.97
C GLY A 96 6.69 0.58 -6.21
N PHE A 97 5.95 1.30 -5.36
CA PHE A 97 4.51 1.56 -5.52
C PHE A 97 4.22 2.31 -6.83
N LEU A 98 4.93 3.39 -7.10
CA LEU A 98 4.77 4.17 -8.34
C LEU A 98 5.07 3.33 -9.59
N ALA A 99 6.12 2.52 -9.54
CA ALA A 99 6.47 1.65 -10.65
C ALA A 99 5.41 0.54 -10.86
N ALA A 100 4.79 0.03 -9.79
CA ALA A 100 3.67 -0.91 -9.88
C ALA A 100 2.40 -0.26 -10.48
N ILE A 101 2.13 0.99 -10.12
CA ILE A 101 1.04 1.81 -10.70
C ILE A 101 1.25 2.00 -12.21
N ILE A 102 2.47 2.37 -12.63
CA ILE A 102 2.82 2.52 -14.05
C ILE A 102 2.62 1.20 -14.80
N GLN A 103 3.04 0.08 -14.22
CA GLN A 103 2.92 -1.23 -14.83
C GLN A 103 1.45 -1.67 -15.00
N LEU A 104 0.58 -1.28 -14.06
CA LEU A 104 -0.85 -1.53 -14.12
C LEU A 104 -1.53 -0.64 -15.18
N LEU A 105 -1.29 0.67 -15.13
CA LEU A 105 -2.07 1.64 -15.89
C LEU A 105 -1.58 1.80 -17.34
N ILE A 106 -0.26 1.80 -17.55
CA ILE A 106 0.35 2.05 -18.86
C ILE A 106 0.59 0.73 -19.59
N ARG A 107 1.13 -0.27 -18.89
CA ARG A 107 1.54 -1.54 -19.50
C ARG A 107 0.48 -2.64 -19.39
N ASN A 108 -0.66 -2.35 -18.76
CA ASN A 108 -1.80 -3.25 -18.58
C ASN A 108 -1.38 -4.68 -18.15
N ASN A 109 -0.37 -4.76 -17.27
CA ASN A 109 0.24 -6.03 -16.86
C ASN A 109 0.03 -6.20 -15.34
N PRO A 110 -1.15 -6.68 -14.92
CA PRO A 110 -1.51 -6.81 -13.52
C PRO A 110 -0.57 -7.75 -12.76
N THR A 111 -0.08 -8.83 -13.39
CA THR A 111 0.87 -9.78 -12.77
C THR A 111 2.19 -9.13 -12.37
N LYS A 112 2.79 -8.30 -13.24
CA LYS A 112 4.01 -7.57 -12.86
C LYS A 112 3.72 -6.51 -11.80
N SER A 113 2.60 -5.81 -11.91
CA SER A 113 2.18 -4.81 -10.91
C SER A 113 2.03 -5.45 -9.52
N SER A 114 1.31 -6.56 -9.41
CA SER A 114 1.11 -7.35 -8.18
C SER A 114 2.42 -7.78 -7.52
N LYS A 115 3.40 -8.26 -8.31
CA LYS A 115 4.75 -8.57 -7.80
C LYS A 115 5.47 -7.34 -7.27
N MET A 116 5.39 -6.21 -7.98
CA MET A 116 6.04 -4.97 -7.56
C MET A 116 5.40 -4.39 -6.29
N PHE A 117 4.08 -4.45 -6.15
CA PHE A 117 3.39 -4.12 -4.90
C PHE A 117 3.91 -4.97 -3.73
N LYS A 118 4.07 -6.29 -3.91
CA LYS A 118 4.63 -7.17 -2.85
C LYS A 118 6.03 -6.75 -2.42
N ILE A 119 6.91 -6.44 -3.39
CA ILE A 119 8.27 -5.97 -3.12
C ILE A 119 8.25 -4.62 -2.39
N ALA A 120 7.43 -3.67 -2.85
CA ALA A 120 7.30 -2.36 -2.24
C ALA A 120 6.83 -2.45 -0.78
N MET A 121 5.82 -3.28 -0.50
CA MET A 121 5.35 -3.52 0.86
C MET A 121 6.41 -4.15 1.76
N PHE A 122 7.25 -5.05 1.22
CA PHE A 122 8.36 -5.62 1.98
C PHE A 122 9.38 -4.55 2.39
N PHE A 123 9.73 -3.64 1.48
CA PHE A 123 10.59 -2.49 1.81
C PHE A 123 9.92 -1.54 2.81
N ALA A 124 8.62 -1.30 2.69
CA ALA A 124 7.88 -0.49 3.67
C ALA A 124 7.92 -1.10 5.07
N LEU A 125 7.79 -2.43 5.19
CA LEU A 125 7.92 -3.13 6.46
C LEU A 125 9.33 -2.98 7.06
N ILE A 126 10.38 -3.14 6.25
CA ILE A 126 11.77 -2.91 6.69
C ILE A 126 11.96 -1.46 7.14
N ALA A 127 11.39 -0.49 6.41
CA ALA A 127 11.44 0.92 6.77
C ALA A 127 10.84 1.14 8.16
N PHE A 128 9.69 0.54 8.45
CA PHE A 128 9.07 0.63 9.76
C PHE A 128 9.92 0.02 10.88
N ILE A 129 10.51 -1.16 10.65
CA ILE A 129 11.35 -1.81 11.66
C ILE A 129 12.64 -1.01 11.91
N ALA A 130 13.27 -0.49 10.86
CA ALA A 130 14.52 0.27 10.96
C ALA A 130 14.35 1.73 11.43
N GLY A 131 13.10 2.21 11.44
CA GLY A 131 12.74 3.56 11.86
C GLY A 131 12.47 3.74 13.36
N VAL A 132 12.27 2.62 14.08
CA VAL A 132 12.07 2.55 15.54
C VAL A 132 13.40 2.58 16.28
#